data_AF-A0A098BX04-F1
#
_entry.id   AF-A0A098BX04-F1
#
_cell.length_a   1.000
_cell.length_b   1.000
_cell.length_c   1.000
_cell.angle_alpha   90.00
_cell.angle_beta   90.00
_cell.angle_gamma   90.00
#
_symmetry.space_group_name_H-M   'P 1'
#
loop_
_entity.id
_entity.type
_entity.pdbx_description
1 polymer ?
#
loop_
_entity_poly.entity_id
_entity_poly.type
_entity_poly.pdbx_seq_one_letter_code
_entity_poly.pdbx_strand_id
1 'polypeptide(L)'
;MEQYKVCSVREFKSENSDNKPYSIASSSAEPIFGYKSKRYIKLYRPSSKIRFLYGGDIGDNYCFGLEQLPAKGDTVFITGGEKDVLSLVAKGFHAICFNSETVNIPATIIHKLSFRFKHIILLYDVDKTGLESSSKHKKQLAEYGVKRLLLPLSGTKEEKDISDYFRQEINSRESFMILFLVASLVAGSICLENVQIDTLGINVHQTTNKKAYKSLTCRLLSVYCLFLSRPFRGERGIRTPGSSHFNGFQDRRNRPLCHLS
;
A
#
# COMPACT_ATOMS: atom_id res chain seq x y z
N MET A 1 1.21 18.41 -2.69
CA MET A 1 2.45 17.93 -3.33
C MET A 1 3.61 18.93 -3.21
N GLU A 2 3.36 20.24 -3.36
CA GLU A 2 4.42 21.28 -3.32
C GLU A 2 5.27 21.25 -2.04
N GLN A 3 4.65 21.01 -0.88
CA GLN A 3 5.37 20.88 0.41
C GLN A 3 6.42 19.76 0.42
N TYR A 4 6.23 18.72 -0.39
CA TYR A 4 7.14 17.58 -0.54
C TYR A 4 8.16 17.78 -1.68
N LYS A 5 8.19 18.97 -2.30
CA LYS A 5 9.14 19.37 -3.36
C LYS A 5 9.15 18.39 -4.55
N VAL A 6 7.98 17.82 -4.86
CA VAL A 6 7.79 16.90 -5.99
C VAL A 6 7.40 17.69 -7.23
N CYS A 7 7.99 17.39 -8.38
CA CYS A 7 7.65 18.01 -9.65
C CYS A 7 7.60 17.01 -10.81
N SER A 8 6.87 17.36 -11.86
CA SER A 8 7.07 16.74 -13.18
C SER A 8 8.33 17.32 -13.81
N VAL A 9 9.14 16.46 -14.41
CA VAL A 9 10.40 16.82 -15.08
C VAL A 9 10.20 16.69 -16.58
N ARG A 10 10.41 17.78 -17.33
CA ARG A 10 10.25 17.76 -18.80
C ARG A 10 11.42 17.08 -19.49
N GLU A 11 12.62 17.42 -19.06
CA GLU A 11 13.87 16.89 -19.60
C GLU A 11 14.91 16.85 -18.47
N PHE A 12 15.74 15.82 -18.46
CA PHE A 12 16.89 15.68 -17.57
C PHE A 12 18.15 15.40 -18.39
N LYS A 13 19.19 16.21 -18.17
CA LYS A 13 20.50 16.07 -18.81
C LYS A 13 21.55 15.81 -17.74
N SER A 14 22.41 14.83 -17.98
CA SER A 14 23.52 14.49 -17.09
C SER A 14 24.60 13.76 -17.87
N GLU A 15 25.73 13.52 -17.22
CA GLU A 15 26.78 12.65 -17.72
C GLU A 15 26.71 11.29 -17.02
N ASN A 16 27.08 10.22 -17.73
CA ASN A 16 27.24 8.89 -17.14
C ASN A 16 28.64 8.73 -16.51
N SER A 17 28.95 7.54 -16.00
CA SER A 17 30.28 7.24 -15.40
C SER A 17 31.46 7.41 -16.37
N ASP A 18 31.21 7.40 -17.68
CA ASP A 18 32.22 7.56 -18.73
C ASP A 18 32.33 9.02 -19.21
N ASN A 19 31.73 9.97 -18.48
CA ASN A 19 31.59 11.38 -18.87
C ASN A 19 30.87 11.58 -20.22
N LYS A 20 30.05 10.61 -20.65
CA LYS A 20 29.23 10.75 -21.85
C LYS A 20 27.92 11.45 -21.49
N PRO A 21 27.58 12.57 -22.15
CA PRO A 21 26.32 13.25 -21.91
C PRO A 21 25.16 12.37 -22.39
N TYR A 22 24.08 12.39 -21.62
CA TYR A 22 22.81 11.80 -21.98
C TYR A 22 21.66 12.75 -21.63
N SER A 23 20.57 12.65 -22.39
CA SER A 23 19.33 13.36 -22.10
C SER A 23 18.18 12.36 -22.02
N ILE A 24 17.25 12.63 -21.12
CA ILE A 24 16.01 11.88 -20.97
C ILE A 24 14.87 12.88 -20.99
N ALA A 25 13.99 12.75 -21.98
CA ALA A 25 12.78 13.55 -22.08
C ALA A 25 11.58 12.79 -21.52
N SER A 26 10.70 13.50 -20.83
CA SER A 26 9.41 12.95 -20.39
C SER A 26 8.43 12.90 -21.55
N SER A 27 7.62 11.85 -21.58
CA SER A 27 6.49 11.72 -22.51
C SER A 27 5.22 11.29 -21.76
N SER A 28 4.09 11.21 -22.46
CA SER A 28 2.85 10.67 -21.89
C SER A 28 2.98 9.18 -21.52
N ALA A 29 3.73 8.41 -22.31
CA ALA A 29 3.98 6.98 -22.07
C ALA A 29 5.06 6.75 -20.99
N GLU A 30 6.08 7.61 -20.96
CA GLU A 30 7.19 7.56 -19.98
C GLU A 30 7.26 8.88 -19.20
N PRO A 31 6.37 9.10 -18.23
CA PRO A 31 6.41 10.29 -17.41
C PRO A 31 7.62 10.28 -16.48
N ILE A 32 8.17 11.46 -16.21
CA ILE A 32 9.28 11.64 -15.26
C ILE A 32 8.83 12.53 -14.10
N PHE A 33 9.03 12.03 -12.89
CA PHE A 33 8.81 12.77 -11.65
C PHE A 33 10.14 13.00 -10.94
N GLY A 34 10.28 14.11 -10.24
CA GLY A 34 11.48 14.47 -9.50
C GLY A 34 11.16 14.80 -8.05
N TYR A 35 11.85 14.14 -7.12
CA TYR A 35 11.90 14.49 -5.71
C TYR A 35 13.08 15.42 -5.48
N LYS A 36 12.81 16.72 -5.32
CA LYS A 36 13.85 17.76 -5.28
C LYS A 36 14.28 18.11 -3.87
N SER A 37 15.56 18.40 -3.72
CA SER A 37 16.14 19.08 -2.57
C SER A 37 17.03 20.24 -3.05
N LYS A 38 17.67 20.95 -2.11
CA LYS A 38 18.61 22.03 -2.44
C LYS A 38 19.87 21.54 -3.17
N ARG A 39 20.30 20.29 -2.90
CA ARG A 39 21.58 19.73 -3.38
C ARG A 39 21.44 18.54 -4.33
N TYR A 40 20.24 17.97 -4.47
CA TYR A 40 20.01 16.80 -5.29
C TYR A 40 18.59 16.76 -5.86
N ILE A 41 18.42 15.89 -6.85
CA ILE A 41 17.13 15.44 -7.37
C ILE A 41 17.17 13.91 -7.53
N LYS A 42 16.15 13.23 -7.02
CA LYS A 42 15.89 11.82 -7.34
C LYS A 42 14.78 11.76 -8.37
N LEU A 43 15.05 11.17 -9.53
CA LEU A 43 14.05 10.97 -10.57
C LEU A 43 13.37 9.63 -10.39
N TYR A 44 12.08 9.61 -10.70
CA TYR A 44 11.25 8.42 -10.78
C TYR A 44 10.57 8.36 -12.15
N ARG A 45 10.81 7.26 -12.86
CA ARG A 45 10.28 6.94 -14.19
C ARG A 45 9.49 5.64 -14.10
N PRO A 46 8.21 5.66 -13.70
CA PRO A 46 7.43 4.46 -13.40
C PRO A 46 7.37 3.47 -14.58
N SER A 47 7.28 3.99 -15.81
CA SER A 47 7.07 3.21 -17.04
C SER A 47 8.36 2.88 -17.80
N SER A 48 9.53 3.25 -17.29
CA SER A 48 10.82 3.07 -17.98
C SER A 48 11.63 1.93 -17.39
N LYS A 49 12.54 1.35 -18.19
CA LYS A 49 13.48 0.30 -17.73
C LYS A 49 14.36 0.81 -16.57
N ILE A 50 14.93 2.00 -16.73
CA ILE A 50 15.67 2.69 -15.67
C ILE A 50 14.67 3.55 -14.90
N ARG A 51 14.19 3.01 -13.77
CA ARG A 51 13.12 3.63 -12.98
C ARG A 51 13.60 4.75 -12.07
N PHE A 52 14.86 4.71 -11.64
CA PHE A 52 15.41 5.67 -10.69
C PHE A 52 16.75 6.21 -11.17
N LEU A 53 16.92 7.53 -11.08
CA LEU A 53 18.16 8.23 -11.38
C LEU A 53 18.38 9.29 -10.32
N TYR A 54 19.64 9.65 -10.09
CA TYR A 54 20.03 10.63 -9.08
C TYR A 54 20.91 11.69 -9.75
N GLY A 55 20.65 12.95 -9.44
CA GLY A 55 21.52 14.07 -9.78
C GLY A 55 21.90 14.84 -8.53
N GLY A 56 23.17 15.20 -8.39
CA GLY A 56 23.71 15.91 -7.23
C GLY A 56 24.03 14.99 -6.04
N ASP A 57 24.17 15.59 -4.85
CA ASP A 57 24.59 14.92 -3.62
C ASP A 57 23.40 14.63 -2.69
N ILE A 58 22.99 13.37 -2.61
CA ILE A 58 21.87 12.90 -1.76
C ILE A 58 22.26 12.74 -0.28
N GLY A 59 23.55 12.56 0.01
CA GLY A 59 24.08 12.28 1.34
C GLY A 59 23.62 10.93 1.96
N ASP A 60 24.21 10.58 3.09
CA ASP A 60 24.02 9.27 3.74
C ASP A 60 22.73 9.15 4.56
N ASN A 61 22.09 10.27 4.88
CA ASN A 61 20.92 10.33 5.78
C ASN A 61 19.63 10.74 5.06
N TYR A 62 19.45 10.25 3.82
CA TYR A 62 18.24 10.53 3.06
C TYR A 62 16.99 10.02 3.81
N CYS A 63 16.07 10.92 4.12
CA CYS A 63 14.78 10.59 4.72
C CYS A 63 13.70 11.50 4.15
N PHE A 64 12.95 10.97 3.18
CA PHE A 64 11.88 11.72 2.54
C PHE A 64 10.67 11.85 3.48
N GLY A 65 10.06 13.04 3.53
CA GLY A 65 8.91 13.34 4.39
C GLY A 65 9.25 13.81 5.81
N LEU A 66 10.52 13.68 6.23
CA LEU A 66 10.93 14.01 7.62
C LEU A 66 10.72 15.48 7.97
N GLU A 67 10.99 16.40 7.03
CA GLU A 67 10.80 17.84 7.18
C GLU A 67 9.31 18.23 7.32
N GLN A 68 8.40 17.41 6.79
CA GLN A 68 6.95 17.67 6.77
C GLN A 68 6.22 17.10 7.98
N LEU A 69 6.92 16.35 8.85
CA LEU A 69 6.31 15.78 10.05
C LEU A 69 6.03 16.86 11.11
N PRO A 70 4.88 16.80 11.82
CA PRO A 70 4.57 17.71 12.92
C PRO A 70 5.49 17.48 14.12
N ALA A 71 5.57 18.46 15.04
CA ALA A 71 6.38 18.34 16.26
C ALA A 71 5.95 17.13 17.11
N LYS A 72 4.64 16.86 17.20
CA LYS A 72 4.06 15.66 17.82
C LYS A 72 2.94 15.10 16.96
N GLY A 73 2.73 13.79 17.02
CA GLY A 73 1.60 13.11 16.40
C GLY A 73 1.34 11.75 17.06
N ASP A 74 0.26 11.09 16.67
CA ASP A 74 -0.02 9.76 17.22
C ASP A 74 0.78 8.67 16.50
N THR A 75 0.69 8.64 15.17
CA THR A 75 1.29 7.58 14.34
C THR A 75 2.11 8.16 13.21
N VAL A 76 3.28 7.56 12.95
CA VAL A 76 4.07 7.77 11.73
C VAL A 76 4.36 6.43 11.07
N PHE A 77 4.18 6.39 9.74
CA PHE A 77 4.49 5.23 8.92
C PHE A 77 5.87 5.37 8.25
N ILE A 78 6.60 4.27 8.18
CA ILE A 78 7.86 4.17 7.43
C ILE A 78 7.62 3.22 6.26
N THR A 79 7.69 3.73 5.04
CA THR A 79 7.42 2.98 3.81
C THR A 79 8.72 2.63 3.07
N GLY A 80 8.60 1.80 2.02
CA GLY A 80 9.72 1.44 1.15
C GLY A 80 10.13 2.59 0.23
N GLY A 81 9.17 3.29 -0.37
CA GLY A 81 9.44 4.35 -1.34
C GLY A 81 8.66 5.65 -1.14
N GLU A 82 9.09 6.70 -1.85
CA GLU A 82 8.47 8.04 -1.79
C GLU A 82 7.04 8.05 -2.34
N LYS A 83 6.75 7.21 -3.34
CA LYS A 83 5.39 7.05 -3.89
C LYS A 83 4.39 6.72 -2.77
N ASP A 84 4.76 5.80 -1.89
CA ASP A 84 3.92 5.35 -0.79
C ASP A 84 3.75 6.40 0.30
N VAL A 85 4.81 7.16 0.59
CA VAL A 85 4.73 8.34 1.46
C VAL A 85 3.67 9.31 0.93
N LEU A 86 3.72 9.63 -0.37
CA LEU A 86 2.76 10.55 -0.96
C LEU A 86 1.33 10.01 -0.94
N SER A 87 1.15 8.71 -1.18
CA SER A 87 -0.16 8.04 -1.11
C SER A 87 -0.76 8.11 0.30
N LEU A 88 0.03 7.89 1.34
CA LEU A 88 -0.39 8.01 2.75
C LEU A 88 -0.72 9.46 3.12
N VAL A 89 0.16 10.40 2.73
CA VAL A 89 -0.01 11.83 3.02
C VAL A 89 -1.25 12.39 2.33
N ALA A 90 -1.55 11.97 1.11
CA ALA A 90 -2.77 12.34 0.40
C ALA A 90 -4.05 11.89 1.14
N LYS A 91 -3.95 10.87 2.00
CA LYS A 91 -5.04 10.41 2.87
C LYS A 91 -4.96 10.97 4.30
N GLY A 92 -4.03 11.88 4.57
CA GLY A 92 -3.88 12.56 5.86
C GLY A 92 -3.05 11.80 6.90
N PHE A 93 -2.25 10.81 6.48
CA PHE A 93 -1.33 10.10 7.36
C PHE A 93 0.06 10.71 7.34
N HIS A 94 0.77 10.60 8.46
CA HIS A 94 2.19 10.98 8.54
C HIS A 94 3.05 9.81 8.07
N ALA A 95 3.93 10.06 7.10
CA ALA A 95 4.77 9.02 6.53
C ALA A 95 6.15 9.55 6.13
N ILE A 96 7.14 8.65 6.18
CA ILE A 96 8.51 8.87 5.74
C ILE A 96 9.07 7.63 5.03
N CYS A 97 10.17 7.77 4.28
CA CYS A 97 10.93 6.64 3.77
C CYS A 97 12.44 6.92 3.73
N PHE A 98 13.24 5.85 3.73
CA PHE A 98 14.71 5.89 3.71
C PHE A 98 15.27 5.42 2.35
N ASN A 99 14.68 5.90 1.26
CA ASN A 99 15.00 5.52 -0.13
C ASN A 99 14.47 4.12 -0.57
N SER A 100 14.70 3.10 0.24
CA SER A 100 14.28 1.70 0.00
C SER A 100 14.07 0.97 1.33
N GLU A 101 13.17 -0.01 1.36
CA GLU A 101 12.97 -0.92 2.50
C GLU A 101 14.21 -1.73 2.87
N THR A 102 15.17 -1.87 1.96
CA THR A 102 16.43 -2.61 2.19
C THR A 102 17.54 -1.76 2.82
N VAL A 103 17.37 -0.43 2.85
CA VAL A 103 18.36 0.49 3.43
C VAL A 103 18.34 0.37 4.94
N ASN A 104 19.52 0.38 5.55
CA ASN A 104 19.65 0.40 7.00
C ASN A 104 19.05 1.70 7.57
N ILE A 105 18.09 1.57 8.48
CA ILE A 105 17.44 2.71 9.10
C ILE A 105 18.36 3.31 10.19
N PRO A 106 18.71 4.60 10.12
CA PRO A 106 19.50 5.23 11.18
C PRO A 106 18.71 5.27 12.51
N ALA A 107 19.22 4.57 13.52
CA ALA A 107 18.60 4.50 14.85
C ALA A 107 18.41 5.89 15.49
N THR A 108 19.30 6.83 15.20
CA THR A 108 19.22 8.23 15.66
C THR A 108 17.96 8.95 15.19
N ILE A 109 17.47 8.64 13.98
CA ILE A 109 16.23 9.21 13.45
C ILE A 109 15.04 8.56 14.14
N ILE A 110 15.06 7.24 14.33
CA ILE A 110 13.98 6.51 15.00
C ILE A 110 13.84 6.90 16.47
N HIS A 111 14.95 7.08 17.17
CA HIS A 111 14.97 7.61 18.53
C HIS A 111 14.33 9.00 18.61
N LYS A 112 14.59 9.89 17.65
CA LYS A 112 13.90 11.20 17.61
C LYS A 112 12.41 11.06 17.33
N LEU A 113 12.01 10.10 16.50
CA LEU A 113 10.60 9.85 16.20
C LEU A 113 9.86 9.25 17.39
N SER A 114 10.50 8.46 18.25
CA SER A 114 9.83 7.85 19.42
C SER A 114 9.41 8.89 20.46
N PHE A 115 10.09 10.03 20.54
CA PHE A 115 9.63 11.16 21.37
C PHE A 115 8.52 11.98 20.72
N ARG A 116 8.39 11.94 19.39
CA ARG A 116 7.42 12.73 18.62
C ARG A 116 6.12 11.98 18.38
N PHE A 117 6.18 10.65 18.26
CA PHE A 117 5.07 9.80 17.88
C PHE A 117 4.86 8.66 18.87
N LYS A 118 3.60 8.38 19.21
CA LYS A 118 3.23 7.24 20.07
C LYS A 118 3.47 5.91 19.36
N HIS A 119 3.29 5.88 18.04
CA HIS A 119 3.40 4.67 17.23
C HIS A 119 4.26 4.90 15.99
N ILE A 120 5.31 4.11 15.84
CA ILE A 120 6.16 4.05 14.65
C ILE A 120 5.89 2.71 13.96
N ILE A 121 5.47 2.75 12.70
CA ILE A 121 4.97 1.56 12.00
C ILE A 121 5.69 1.38 10.67
N LEU A 122 6.36 0.26 10.50
CA LEU A 122 6.86 -0.21 9.21
C LEU A 122 5.67 -0.67 8.36
N LEU A 123 5.52 -0.07 7.18
CA LEU A 123 4.52 -0.39 6.18
C LEU A 123 5.22 -0.60 4.83
N TYR A 124 5.83 -1.78 4.69
CA TYR A 124 6.54 -2.17 3.47
C TYR A 124 5.66 -3.02 2.57
N ASP A 125 6.15 -3.21 1.35
CA ASP A 125 5.55 -4.07 0.35
C ASP A 125 5.32 -5.49 0.89
N VAL A 126 4.20 -6.09 0.51
CA VAL A 126 3.85 -7.48 0.85
C VAL A 126 4.47 -8.44 -0.16
N ASP A 127 5.70 -8.17 -0.60
CA ASP A 127 6.50 -9.10 -1.40
C ASP A 127 7.61 -9.73 -0.55
N LYS A 128 8.35 -10.68 -1.13
CA LYS A 128 9.40 -11.41 -0.41
C LYS A 128 10.41 -10.45 0.26
N THR A 129 10.86 -9.44 -0.48
CA THR A 129 11.87 -8.47 -0.02
C THR A 129 11.32 -7.59 1.10
N GLY A 130 10.09 -7.08 0.95
CA GLY A 130 9.45 -6.24 1.96
C GLY A 130 9.12 -7.00 3.25
N LEU A 131 8.71 -8.27 3.15
CA LEU A 131 8.45 -9.13 4.31
C LEU A 131 9.73 -9.45 5.11
N GLU A 132 10.82 -9.79 4.41
CA GLU A 132 12.12 -10.06 5.02
C GLU A 132 12.69 -8.79 5.68
N SER A 133 12.69 -7.67 4.96
CA SER A 133 13.24 -6.39 5.43
C SER A 133 12.43 -5.82 6.61
N SER A 134 11.10 -5.88 6.55
CA SER A 134 10.25 -5.41 7.65
C SER A 134 10.40 -6.25 8.91
N SER A 135 10.61 -7.56 8.78
CA SER A 135 10.91 -8.45 9.90
C SER A 135 12.27 -8.14 10.53
N LYS A 136 13.29 -7.92 9.69
CA LYS A 136 14.65 -7.54 10.11
C LYS A 136 14.64 -6.19 10.85
N HIS A 137 14.07 -5.15 10.26
CA HIS A 137 14.01 -3.82 10.86
C HIS A 137 13.19 -3.80 12.15
N LYS A 138 12.08 -4.55 12.23
CA LYS A 138 11.32 -4.69 13.48
C LYS A 138 12.21 -5.24 14.61
N LYS A 139 13.03 -6.26 14.33
CA LYS A 139 13.94 -6.83 15.32
C LYS A 139 15.04 -5.85 15.72
N GLN A 140 15.64 -5.18 14.75
CA GLN A 140 16.74 -4.22 14.98
C GLN A 140 16.29 -2.97 15.75
N LEU A 141 15.05 -2.53 15.57
CA LEU A 141 14.50 -1.31 16.17
C LEU A 141 13.51 -1.61 17.31
N ALA A 142 13.58 -2.82 17.89
CA ALA A 142 12.66 -3.27 18.93
C ALA A 142 12.72 -2.37 20.17
N GLU A 143 13.90 -1.84 20.51
CA GLU A 143 14.09 -0.92 21.64
C GLU A 143 13.29 0.38 21.52
N TYR A 144 12.97 0.81 20.30
CA TYR A 144 12.18 2.02 20.04
C TYR A 144 10.68 1.73 19.90
N GLY A 145 10.24 0.49 20.17
CA GLY A 145 8.84 0.10 20.06
C GLY A 145 8.29 0.09 18.64
N VAL A 146 9.16 -0.05 17.63
CA VAL A 146 8.75 -0.09 16.21
C VAL A 146 7.88 -1.32 15.94
N LYS A 147 6.73 -1.08 15.32
CA LYS A 147 5.75 -2.10 14.93
C LYS A 147 5.76 -2.31 13.41
N ARG A 148 5.09 -3.36 12.96
CA ARG A 148 4.89 -3.66 11.54
C ARG A 148 3.40 -3.82 11.26
N LEU A 149 2.92 -3.22 10.17
CA LEU A 149 1.60 -3.46 9.62
C LEU A 149 1.76 -4.17 8.27
N LEU A 150 1.06 -5.30 8.09
CA LEU A 150 1.02 -6.03 6.83
C LEU A 150 -0.29 -5.71 6.13
N LEU A 151 -0.23 -5.34 4.85
CA LEU A 151 -1.42 -5.09 4.05
C LEU A 151 -2.08 -6.42 3.65
N PRO A 152 -3.40 -6.45 3.51
CA PRO A 152 -4.16 -7.61 3.06
C PRO A 152 -4.10 -7.77 1.54
N LEU A 153 -2.90 -7.74 0.97
CA LEU A 153 -2.68 -7.84 -0.47
C LEU A 153 -2.09 -9.21 -0.83
N SER A 154 -2.27 -9.60 -2.09
CA SER A 154 -1.75 -10.87 -2.61
C SER A 154 -0.22 -10.93 -2.68
N GLY A 155 0.46 -9.77 -2.70
CA GLY A 155 1.91 -9.68 -2.85
C GLY A 155 2.38 -9.81 -4.30
N THR A 156 1.46 -9.72 -5.25
CA THR A 156 1.76 -9.72 -6.69
C THR A 156 2.30 -8.37 -7.14
N LYS A 157 2.86 -8.28 -8.36
CA LYS A 157 3.51 -7.07 -8.85
C LYS A 157 2.56 -5.85 -8.88
N GLU A 158 1.27 -6.10 -9.05
CA GLU A 158 0.20 -5.11 -9.14
C GLU A 158 -0.54 -4.88 -7.79
N GLU A 159 -0.27 -5.71 -6.79
CA GLU A 159 -0.91 -5.67 -5.46
C GLU A 159 0.11 -5.97 -4.36
N LYS A 160 0.99 -5.01 -4.06
CA LYS A 160 1.99 -5.19 -3.00
C LYS A 160 2.18 -4.02 -2.07
N ASP A 161 1.94 -2.80 -2.53
CA ASP A 161 2.21 -1.58 -1.76
C ASP A 161 0.94 -0.80 -1.38
N ILE A 162 1.10 0.19 -0.50
CA ILE A 162 -0.03 1.00 -0.01
C ILE A 162 -0.66 1.84 -1.14
N SER A 163 0.13 2.19 -2.15
CA SER A 163 -0.39 2.92 -3.31
C SER A 163 -1.32 2.03 -4.14
N ASP A 164 -1.03 0.74 -4.25
CA ASP A 164 -1.92 -0.25 -4.87
C ASP A 164 -3.15 -0.53 -4.00
N TYR A 165 -2.98 -0.63 -2.67
CA TYR A 165 -4.09 -0.77 -1.73
C TYR A 165 -5.13 0.35 -1.93
N PHE A 166 -4.70 1.61 -1.97
CA PHE A 166 -5.61 2.76 -2.17
C PHE A 166 -6.12 2.92 -3.60
N ARG A 167 -5.58 2.21 -4.59
CA ARG A 167 -6.09 2.23 -5.97
C ARG A 167 -7.40 1.45 -6.10
N GLN A 168 -7.62 0.44 -5.26
CA GLN A 168 -8.88 -0.30 -5.23
C GLN A 168 -9.97 0.61 -4.65
N GLU A 169 -11.05 0.88 -5.40
CA GLU A 169 -12.12 1.85 -5.03
C GLU A 169 -12.78 1.58 -3.67
N ILE A 170 -12.67 0.35 -3.17
CA ILE A 170 -13.21 -0.11 -1.88
C ILE A 170 -12.34 0.37 -0.69
N ASN A 171 -11.08 0.72 -0.93
CA ASN A 171 -10.11 1.03 0.11
C ASN A 171 -9.99 2.54 0.32
N SER A 172 -10.77 3.05 1.27
CA SER A 172 -10.72 4.44 1.71
C SER A 172 -9.77 4.65 2.90
N ARG A 173 -9.64 5.90 3.33
CA ARG A 173 -8.90 6.25 4.57
C ARG A 173 -9.49 5.48 5.76
N GLU A 174 -10.82 5.37 5.82
CA GLU A 174 -11.56 4.69 6.87
C GLU A 174 -11.24 3.19 6.86
N SER A 175 -11.24 2.54 5.69
CA SER A 175 -10.87 1.13 5.55
C SER A 175 -9.46 0.85 6.06
N PHE A 176 -8.51 1.72 5.72
CA PHE A 176 -7.13 1.62 6.23
C PHE A 176 -7.05 1.85 7.75
N MET A 177 -7.85 2.78 8.29
CA MET A 177 -7.91 3.02 9.73
C MET A 177 -8.48 1.84 10.50
N ILE A 178 -9.55 1.22 9.98
CA ILE A 178 -10.13 0.00 10.55
C ILE A 178 -9.09 -1.12 10.56
N LEU A 179 -8.39 -1.33 9.44
CA LEU A 179 -7.30 -2.31 9.36
C LEU A 179 -6.24 -2.03 10.42
N PHE A 180 -5.76 -0.80 10.53
CA PHE A 180 -4.76 -0.42 11.52
C PHE A 180 -5.23 -0.67 12.97
N LEU A 181 -6.48 -0.31 13.27
CA LEU A 181 -7.05 -0.49 14.60
C LEU A 181 -7.21 -1.98 14.93
N VAL A 182 -7.77 -2.77 14.02
CA VAL A 182 -7.95 -4.22 14.19
C VAL A 182 -6.60 -4.92 14.35
N ALA A 183 -5.62 -4.61 13.50
CA ALA A 183 -4.27 -5.16 13.61
C ALA A 183 -3.63 -4.82 14.97
N SER A 184 -3.83 -3.60 15.44
CA SER A 184 -3.31 -3.14 16.74
C SER A 184 -4.00 -3.81 17.93
N LEU A 185 -5.32 -4.05 17.85
CA LEU A 185 -6.09 -4.78 18.85
C LEU A 185 -5.67 -6.26 18.94
N VAL A 186 -5.53 -6.92 17.77
CA VAL A 186 -5.11 -8.33 17.69
C VAL A 186 -3.68 -8.51 18.18
N ALA A 187 -2.79 -7.56 17.87
CA ALA A 187 -1.40 -7.57 18.34
C ALA A 187 -1.25 -7.15 19.83
N GLY A 188 -2.34 -6.88 20.55
CA GLY A 188 -2.30 -6.43 21.95
C GLY A 188 -1.58 -5.09 22.16
N SER A 189 -1.49 -4.29 21.09
CA SER A 189 -0.63 -3.11 20.99
C SER A 189 -1.34 -1.79 21.31
N ILE A 190 -2.67 -1.80 21.43
CA ILE A 190 -3.53 -0.70 21.86
C ILE A 190 -4.48 -1.24 22.95
N CYS A 191 -4.41 -0.66 24.15
CA CYS A 191 -5.48 -0.76 25.15
C CYS A 191 -6.48 0.34 24.83
N LEU A 192 -7.70 -0.02 24.42
CA LEU A 192 -8.79 0.94 24.24
C LEU A 192 -9.20 1.48 25.61
N GLU A 193 -8.61 2.58 26.05
CA GLU A 193 -9.23 3.41 27.10
C GLU A 193 -10.21 4.37 26.43
N ASN A 194 -11.51 4.14 26.71
CA ASN A 194 -12.62 5.07 26.52
C ASN A 194 -12.80 5.69 25.12
N VAL A 195 -12.76 4.89 24.05
CA VAL A 195 -13.37 5.30 22.76
C VAL A 195 -14.74 4.63 22.67
N GLN A 196 -15.81 5.40 22.86
CA GLN A 196 -17.15 4.97 22.44
C GLN A 196 -17.16 4.92 20.92
N ILE A 197 -16.96 3.73 20.35
CA ILE A 197 -17.17 3.48 18.94
C ILE A 197 -18.66 3.15 18.78
N ASP A 198 -19.42 4.10 18.23
CA ASP A 198 -20.83 3.91 17.93
C ASP A 198 -20.97 2.87 16.82
N THR A 199 -21.14 1.63 17.25
CA THR A 199 -21.31 0.46 16.40
C THR A 199 -22.80 0.24 16.19
N LEU A 200 -23.44 1.10 15.40
CA LEU A 200 -24.82 0.94 14.92
C LEU A 200 -25.75 0.30 15.98
N GLY A 201 -25.77 0.86 17.20
CA GLY A 201 -26.67 0.42 18.27
C GLY A 201 -26.15 -0.60 19.28
N ILE A 202 -24.85 -0.96 19.30
CA ILE A 202 -24.29 -1.78 20.39
C ILE A 202 -23.62 -0.88 21.44
N ASN A 203 -24.32 -0.64 22.54
CA ASN A 203 -23.77 0.02 23.74
C ASN A 203 -22.70 -0.89 24.38
N VAL A 204 -21.42 -0.64 24.12
CA VAL A 204 -20.32 -1.31 24.81
C VAL A 204 -20.08 -0.59 26.15
N HIS A 205 -20.86 -0.95 27.16
CA HIS A 205 -20.53 -0.58 28.53
C HIS A 205 -19.29 -1.38 29.00
N GLN A 206 -18.40 -0.67 29.69
CA GLN A 206 -17.14 -1.15 30.26
C GLN A 206 -17.21 -2.61 30.72
N THR A 207 -16.33 -3.46 30.20
CA THR A 207 -16.02 -4.71 30.89
C THR A 207 -14.53 -4.98 30.79
N THR A 208 -13.87 -5.06 31.94
CA THR A 208 -12.48 -5.52 32.15
C THR A 208 -12.29 -7.01 31.84
N ASN A 209 -13.18 -7.61 31.06
CA ASN A 209 -13.28 -9.05 30.87
C ASN A 209 -12.61 -9.46 29.55
N LYS A 210 -11.46 -10.13 29.65
CA LYS A 210 -10.66 -10.65 28.51
C LYS A 210 -11.47 -11.48 27.50
N LYS A 211 -12.61 -12.07 27.92
CA LYS A 211 -13.52 -12.80 27.00
C LYS A 211 -14.29 -11.90 26.04
N ALA A 212 -14.70 -10.70 26.46
CA ALA A 212 -15.41 -9.75 25.61
C ALA A 212 -14.48 -9.16 24.52
N TYR A 213 -13.21 -8.93 24.86
CA TYR A 213 -12.18 -8.52 23.90
C TYR A 213 -12.00 -9.56 22.79
N LYS A 214 -11.93 -10.84 23.17
CA LYS A 214 -11.81 -11.96 22.22
C LYS A 214 -13.04 -12.06 21.30
N SER A 215 -14.23 -11.81 21.82
CA SER A 215 -15.49 -11.78 21.06
C SER A 215 -15.55 -10.61 20.07
N LEU A 216 -15.16 -9.41 20.49
CA LEU A 216 -15.12 -8.21 19.64
C LEU A 216 -14.06 -8.35 18.55
N THR A 217 -12.86 -8.85 18.88
CA THR A 217 -11.83 -9.16 17.89
C THR A 217 -12.30 -10.24 16.92
N CYS A 218 -12.97 -11.31 17.37
CA CYS A 218 -13.51 -12.35 16.49
C CYS A 218 -14.61 -11.82 15.56
N ARG A 219 -15.45 -10.87 16.01
CA ARG A 219 -16.48 -10.25 15.16
C ARG A 219 -15.89 -9.27 14.16
N LEU A 220 -14.93 -8.44 14.56
CA LEU A 220 -14.19 -7.55 13.64
C LEU A 220 -13.37 -8.36 12.63
N LEU A 221 -12.71 -9.44 13.05
CA LEU A 221 -12.03 -10.39 12.17
C LEU A 221 -13.01 -11.11 11.24
N SER A 222 -14.22 -11.47 11.71
CA SER A 222 -15.26 -12.07 10.87
C SER A 222 -15.75 -11.09 9.80
N VAL A 223 -16.00 -9.82 10.16
CA VAL A 223 -16.34 -8.76 9.20
C VAL A 223 -15.19 -8.52 8.22
N TYR A 224 -13.95 -8.48 8.70
CA TYR A 224 -12.77 -8.34 7.85
C TYR A 224 -12.56 -9.55 6.91
N CYS A 225 -12.80 -10.78 7.39
CA CYS A 225 -12.83 -11.99 6.57
C CYS A 225 -13.96 -11.95 5.55
N LEU A 226 -15.14 -11.41 5.89
CA LEU A 226 -16.26 -11.20 4.95
C LEU A 226 -15.90 -10.19 3.85
N PHE A 227 -15.11 -9.16 4.17
CA PHE A 227 -14.56 -8.22 3.19
C PHE A 227 -13.50 -8.88 2.27
N LEU A 228 -12.65 -9.76 2.82
CA LEU A 228 -11.63 -10.50 2.07
C LEU A 228 -12.19 -11.69 1.25
N SER A 229 -13.36 -12.23 1.63
CA SER A 229 -13.92 -13.46 1.05
C SER A 229 -14.88 -13.21 -0.12
N ARG A 230 -14.94 -12.01 -0.69
CA ARG A 230 -15.72 -11.81 -1.93
C ARG A 230 -14.91 -12.38 -3.11
N PRO A 231 -15.36 -13.48 -3.74
CA PRO A 231 -14.61 -14.09 -4.82
C PRO A 231 -14.63 -13.18 -6.05
N PHE A 232 -13.46 -12.97 -6.65
CA PHE A 232 -13.29 -12.60 -8.05
C PHE A 232 -14.25 -13.44 -8.91
N ARG A 233 -15.35 -12.86 -9.37
CA ARG A 233 -16.14 -13.44 -10.46
C ARG A 233 -15.53 -12.98 -11.78
N GLY A 234 -14.64 -13.82 -12.31
CA GLY A 234 -14.41 -13.85 -13.75
C GLY A 234 -15.74 -14.15 -14.46
N GLU A 235 -16.05 -13.36 -15.47
CA GLU A 235 -17.13 -13.62 -16.41
C GLU A 235 -16.98 -15.04 -16.98
N ARG A 236 -18.02 -15.87 -16.85
CA ARG A 236 -18.31 -16.98 -17.76
C ARG A 236 -19.73 -17.49 -17.51
N GLY A 237 -20.58 -17.31 -18.53
CA GLY A 237 -21.72 -18.18 -18.85
C GLY A 237 -22.95 -18.07 -17.96
N ILE A 238 -23.89 -17.21 -18.36
CA ILE A 238 -25.30 -17.36 -17.96
C ILE A 238 -25.83 -18.62 -18.65
N ARG A 239 -26.07 -19.69 -17.88
CA ARG A 239 -26.98 -20.78 -18.27
C ARG A 239 -28.23 -20.66 -17.41
N THR A 240 -29.35 -20.37 -18.06
CA THR A 240 -30.70 -20.41 -17.48
C THR A 240 -31.19 -21.86 -17.32
N PRO A 241 -31.91 -22.20 -16.24
CA PRO A 241 -32.52 -23.52 -16.09
C PRO A 241 -33.96 -23.56 -16.62
N GLY A 242 -34.19 -24.48 -17.57
CA GLY A 242 -35.35 -25.38 -17.67
C GLY A 242 -36.77 -24.84 -17.83
N SER A 243 -37.40 -25.21 -18.95
CA SER A 243 -38.80 -25.67 -18.97
C SER A 243 -39.04 -26.64 -20.13
N SER A 244 -39.66 -27.77 -19.82
CA SER A 244 -40.01 -28.95 -20.61
C SER A 244 -41.17 -28.70 -21.60
N HIS A 245 -41.11 -29.27 -22.82
CA HIS A 245 -42.05 -30.31 -23.31
C HIS A 245 -41.97 -30.62 -24.84
N PHE A 246 -41.97 -31.94 -25.11
CA PHE A 246 -42.57 -32.76 -26.18
C PHE A 246 -42.13 -32.76 -27.67
N ASN A 247 -41.96 -34.04 -28.09
CA ASN A 247 -42.36 -34.72 -29.34
C ASN A 247 -41.45 -34.73 -30.57
N GLY A 248 -41.22 -35.95 -31.08
CA GLY A 248 -41.20 -36.20 -32.52
C GLY A 248 -39.99 -36.94 -33.09
N PHE A 249 -40.09 -38.26 -33.12
CA PHE A 249 -39.42 -39.19 -34.05
C PHE A 249 -39.25 -38.66 -35.48
N GLN A 250 -38.04 -38.77 -36.09
CA GLN A 250 -37.76 -39.66 -37.24
C GLN A 250 -36.38 -39.41 -37.90
N ASP A 251 -35.73 -40.53 -38.21
CA ASP A 251 -34.56 -40.74 -39.04
C ASP A 251 -34.88 -40.61 -40.55
N ARG A 252 -33.96 -40.03 -41.34
CA ARG A 252 -33.44 -40.54 -42.64
C ARG A 252 -32.91 -39.44 -43.57
N ARG A 253 -31.65 -39.64 -43.99
CA ARG A 253 -31.11 -39.52 -45.37
C ARG A 253 -31.78 -38.52 -46.34
N ASN A 254 -31.05 -37.45 -46.73
CA ASN A 254 -30.72 -37.13 -48.13
C ASN A 254 -30.00 -35.76 -48.28
N ARG A 255 -28.79 -35.79 -48.84
CA ARG A 255 -28.32 -34.79 -49.83
C ARG A 255 -29.05 -35.09 -51.16
N PRO A 256 -29.20 -34.17 -52.15
CA PRO A 256 -28.12 -33.31 -52.65
C PRO A 256 -28.49 -31.95 -53.33
N LEU A 257 -27.42 -31.20 -53.65
CA LEU A 257 -27.14 -30.41 -54.88
C LEU A 257 -27.88 -29.11 -55.26
N CYS A 258 -27.11 -28.30 -56.01
CA CYS A 258 -27.39 -27.10 -56.83
C CYS A 258 -27.35 -25.75 -56.11
N HIS A 259 -26.32 -24.91 -56.31
CA HIS A 259 -25.97 -24.05 -57.47
C HIS A 259 -26.85 -22.80 -57.63
N LEU A 260 -26.20 -21.64 -57.53
CA LEU A 260 -26.43 -20.32 -58.16
C LEU A 260 -25.38 -19.40 -57.51
N SER A 261 -24.49 -18.67 -58.16
CA SER A 261 -24.03 -18.48 -59.53
C SER A 261 -22.67 -17.78 -59.43
#